data_AF-A0A7J5PQS5-F1
#
_entry.id   AF-A0A7J5PQS5-F1
#
_cell.length_a   1.000
_cell.length_b   1.000
_cell.length_c   1.000
_cell.angle_alpha   90.00
_cell.angle_beta   90.00
_cell.angle_gamma   90.00
#
_symmetry.space_group_name_H-M   'P 1'
#
loop_
_entity.id
_entity.type
_entity.pdbx_description
1 polymer ?
#
loop_
_entity_poly.entity_id
_entity_poly.type
_entity_poly.pdbx_seq_one_letter_code
_entity_poly.pdbx_strand_id
1 'polypeptide(L)'
;MAKAVLAVSHPVLEVKPRKDYINHFRQAKPLEGIFFADFIGEVVEKKSRRKSAHYSACYDAIIKHLNEFSRFYDCDIFTNSVTEEFLDDFIIYLENCGLRHNTIVGYILKMQSMIRKASQYNYAVDATYDAIDIRTEPTFAVFLSMNEITRIYYYKFENQDKRKAKERIRDLFVVGCLTALRYSDYSTLTADNLQNGYIVKRTKKTNVDVKVPAHDYVKEIFAKYNVQIPSGLCIQYFNKYLKLIMREIGLNDKITFSYTEGGELKTVTREKWELISSHTARRSAATNMYLTGRMKTLEIMKLTGHRSEQNFFRYIRLTNDDTARSISGDMFFRK
;
A
#
# COMPACT_ATOMS: atom_id res chain seq x y z
N MET A 1 -35.77 61.07 -41.60
CA MET A 1 -34.39 60.72 -41.19
C MET A 1 -34.40 60.43 -39.69
N ALA A 2 -34.33 59.16 -39.29
CA ALA A 2 -34.14 58.78 -37.89
C ALA A 2 -33.03 57.73 -37.85
N LYS A 3 -31.89 58.07 -37.25
CA LYS A 3 -30.79 57.14 -36.96
C LYS A 3 -30.81 56.82 -35.47
N ALA A 4 -30.75 55.53 -35.19
CA ALA A 4 -30.79 54.89 -33.89
C ALA A 4 -29.62 55.27 -32.97
N VAL A 5 -29.82 55.15 -31.66
CA VAL A 5 -28.77 54.75 -30.72
C VAL A 5 -29.35 53.71 -29.78
N LEU A 6 -28.99 52.44 -30.00
CA LEU A 6 -29.18 51.36 -29.04
C LEU A 6 -28.14 51.53 -27.93
N ALA A 7 -28.60 51.70 -26.69
CA ALA A 7 -27.74 51.63 -25.51
C ALA A 7 -27.43 50.15 -25.22
N VAL A 8 -26.17 49.75 -25.40
CA VAL A 8 -25.67 48.42 -25.02
C VAL A 8 -25.30 48.47 -23.54
N SER A 9 -26.08 47.81 -22.69
CA SER A 9 -25.72 47.58 -21.29
C SER A 9 -24.66 46.48 -21.21
N HIS A 10 -23.43 46.83 -20.86
CA HIS A 10 -22.40 45.84 -20.54
C HIS A 10 -22.62 45.27 -19.13
N PRO A 11 -22.62 43.94 -18.94
CA PRO A 11 -22.68 43.35 -17.62
C PRO A 11 -21.37 43.63 -16.86
N VAL A 12 -21.50 44.15 -15.64
CA VAL A 12 -20.39 44.34 -14.71
C VAL A 12 -19.85 42.96 -14.35
N LEU A 13 -18.67 42.62 -14.87
CA LEU A 13 -17.95 41.41 -14.49
C LEU A 13 -17.49 41.56 -13.04
N GLU A 14 -18.05 40.77 -12.12
CA GLU A 14 -17.51 40.62 -10.77
C GLU A 14 -16.04 40.18 -10.86
N VAL A 15 -15.13 41.12 -10.61
CA VAL A 15 -13.70 40.88 -10.58
C VAL A 15 -13.42 40.04 -9.33
N LYS A 16 -13.32 38.72 -9.50
CA LYS A 16 -12.76 37.86 -8.45
C LYS A 16 -11.39 38.41 -8.08
N PRO A 17 -11.12 38.71 -6.79
CA PRO A 17 -9.83 39.25 -6.39
C PRO A 17 -8.71 38.33 -6.89
N ARG A 18 -7.66 38.94 -7.46
CA ARG A 18 -6.47 38.20 -7.90
C ARG A 18 -5.95 37.40 -6.72
N LYS A 19 -5.70 36.11 -6.94
CA LYS A 19 -5.08 35.26 -5.93
C LYS A 19 -3.66 35.76 -5.71
N ASP A 20 -3.42 36.31 -4.53
CA ASP A 20 -2.09 36.59 -4.04
C ASP A 20 -1.49 35.32 -3.44
N TYR A 21 -0.37 34.88 -3.99
CA TYR A 21 0.35 33.68 -3.56
C TYR A 21 1.61 34.01 -2.79
N ILE A 22 1.92 35.30 -2.60
CA ILE A 22 2.98 35.73 -1.69
C ILE A 22 2.56 35.27 -0.29
N ASN A 23 3.50 34.64 0.41
CA ASN A 23 3.27 34.13 1.76
C ASN A 23 3.25 35.30 2.76
N HIS A 24 2.16 36.06 2.75
CA HIS A 24 1.89 37.14 3.71
C HIS A 24 1.54 36.62 5.11
N PHE A 25 1.48 35.29 5.29
CA PHE A 25 1.13 34.62 6.55
C PHE A 25 2.24 34.61 7.60
N ARG A 26 3.43 35.17 7.31
CA ARG A 26 4.42 35.43 8.35
C ARG A 26 4.04 36.68 9.13
N GLN A 27 3.00 36.57 9.96
CA GLN A 27 2.79 37.49 11.07
C GLN A 27 4.05 37.50 11.95
N ALA A 28 4.38 38.64 12.56
CA ALA A 28 5.58 38.76 13.39
C ALA A 28 5.61 37.80 14.58
N LYS A 29 4.44 37.29 15.01
CA LYS A 29 4.29 36.24 16.02
C LYS A 29 3.53 35.04 15.45
N PRO A 30 3.90 33.79 15.81
CA PRO A 30 3.14 32.61 15.45
C PRO A 30 1.73 32.59 16.05
N LEU A 31 0.79 31.93 15.38
CA LEU A 31 -0.57 31.70 15.87
C LEU A 31 -0.57 30.63 16.97
N GLU A 32 -1.12 30.95 18.13
CA GLU A 32 -1.18 30.08 19.32
C GLU A 32 -2.62 29.62 19.63
N GLY A 33 -2.78 28.64 20.51
CA GLY A 33 -4.09 28.19 21.01
C GLY A 33 -4.91 27.34 20.01
N ILE A 34 -4.26 26.77 19.00
CA ILE A 34 -4.92 25.96 17.97
C ILE A 34 -4.77 24.48 18.31
N PHE A 35 -5.90 23.79 18.48
CA PHE A 35 -5.94 22.35 18.70
C PHE A 35 -5.31 21.61 17.52
N PHE A 36 -4.46 20.63 17.84
CA PHE A 36 -3.71 19.91 16.82
C PHE A 36 -4.64 19.07 15.92
N ALA A 37 -5.67 18.45 16.50
CA ALA A 37 -6.67 17.69 15.76
C ALA A 37 -7.40 18.54 14.70
N ASP A 38 -7.81 19.76 15.06
CA ASP A 38 -8.49 20.70 14.17
C ASP A 38 -7.56 21.15 13.03
N PHE A 39 -6.30 21.45 13.36
CA PHE A 39 -5.29 21.79 12.36
C PHE A 39 -5.10 20.66 11.33
N ILE A 40 -5.01 19.39 11.79
CA ILE A 40 -4.91 18.24 10.89
C ILE A 40 -6.15 18.18 10.00
N GLY A 41 -7.35 18.30 10.58
CA GLY A 41 -8.63 18.28 9.86
C GLY A 41 -8.67 19.29 8.72
N GLU A 42 -8.37 20.56 9.01
CA GLU A 42 -8.33 21.62 8.00
C GLU A 42 -7.32 21.33 6.88
N VAL A 43 -6.12 20.87 7.24
CA VAL A 43 -5.07 20.58 6.27
C VAL A 43 -5.47 19.41 5.36
N VAL A 44 -6.08 18.38 5.93
CA VAL A 44 -6.55 17.20 5.21
C VAL A 44 -7.70 17.59 4.28
N GLU A 45 -8.66 18.39 4.74
CA GLU A 45 -9.77 18.88 3.91
C GLU A 45 -9.25 19.70 2.72
N LYS A 46 -8.36 20.66 2.95
CA LYS A 46 -7.73 21.48 1.88
C LYS A 46 -6.97 20.61 0.87
N LYS A 47 -6.42 19.46 1.28
CA LYS A 47 -5.67 18.54 0.43
C LYS A 47 -6.49 17.39 -0.16
N SER A 48 -7.68 17.11 0.38
CA SER A 48 -8.53 15.97 0.00
C SER A 48 -8.81 15.96 -1.50
N ARG A 49 -9.04 17.13 -2.11
CA ARG A 49 -9.26 17.32 -3.54
C ARG A 49 -8.10 16.88 -4.44
N ARG A 50 -6.88 16.79 -3.91
CA ARG A 50 -5.65 16.46 -4.67
C ARG A 50 -5.00 15.13 -4.23
N LYS A 51 -5.51 14.50 -3.18
CA LYS A 51 -4.94 13.29 -2.57
C LYS A 51 -5.94 12.15 -2.62
N SER A 52 -5.45 10.93 -2.41
CA SER A 52 -6.30 9.74 -2.42
C SER A 52 -7.21 9.71 -1.20
N ALA A 53 -8.37 9.06 -1.30
CA ALA A 53 -9.24 8.83 -0.13
C ALA A 53 -8.52 8.12 1.04
N HIS A 54 -7.54 7.26 0.71
CA HIS A 54 -6.69 6.60 1.71
C HIS A 54 -5.84 7.58 2.53
N TYR A 55 -5.42 8.70 1.93
CA TYR A 55 -4.70 9.75 2.65
C TYR A 55 -5.56 10.31 3.79
N SER A 56 -6.83 10.65 3.51
CA SER A 56 -7.75 11.19 4.52
C SER A 56 -8.00 10.17 5.63
N ALA A 57 -8.34 8.92 5.27
CA ALA A 57 -8.64 7.87 6.24
C ALA A 57 -7.52 7.63 7.27
N CYS A 58 -6.25 7.77 6.87
CA CYS A 58 -5.13 7.66 7.82
C CYS A 58 -5.11 8.80 8.84
N TYR A 59 -5.44 10.03 8.44
CA TYR A 59 -5.47 11.16 9.36
C TYR A 59 -6.74 11.16 10.22
N ASP A 60 -7.87 10.68 9.69
CA ASP A 60 -9.09 10.49 10.49
C ASP A 60 -8.84 9.54 11.66
N ALA A 61 -8.07 8.47 11.45
CA ALA A 61 -7.67 7.56 12.52
C ALA A 61 -6.73 8.22 13.55
N ILE A 62 -5.80 9.07 13.12
CA ILE A 62 -4.92 9.83 14.03
C ILE A 62 -5.73 10.82 14.86
N ILE A 63 -6.62 11.60 14.23
CA ILE A 63 -7.52 12.55 14.90
C ILE A 63 -8.37 11.82 15.95
N LYS A 64 -8.90 10.65 15.60
CA LYS A 64 -9.66 9.83 16.55
C LYS A 64 -8.83 9.48 17.80
N HIS A 65 -7.60 8.98 17.62
CA HIS A 65 -6.72 8.65 18.75
C HIS A 65 -6.30 9.88 19.55
N LEU A 66 -6.05 11.03 18.91
CA LEU A 66 -5.76 12.28 19.61
C LEU A 66 -6.93 12.72 20.50
N ASN A 67 -8.16 12.66 19.98
CA ASN A 67 -9.36 13.00 20.73
C ASN A 67 -9.63 12.02 21.88
N GLU A 68 -9.36 10.73 21.68
CA GLU A 68 -9.49 9.71 22.72
C GLU A 68 -8.43 9.89 23.82
N PHE A 69 -7.18 10.19 23.44
CA PHE A 69 -6.10 10.52 24.39
C PHE A 69 -6.45 11.76 25.22
N SER A 70 -6.85 12.85 24.56
CA SER A 70 -7.25 14.10 25.21
C SER A 70 -8.36 13.87 26.25
N ARG A 71 -9.37 13.06 25.92
CA ARG A 71 -10.45 12.69 26.85
C ARG A 71 -10.00 11.79 28.00
N PHE A 72 -9.08 10.86 27.75
CA PHE A 72 -8.64 9.90 28.75
C PHE A 72 -7.71 10.53 29.79
N TYR A 73 -6.81 11.41 29.35
CA TYR A 73 -5.85 12.10 30.20
C TYR A 73 -6.29 13.51 30.63
N ASP A 74 -7.50 13.92 30.25
CA ASP A 74 -8.08 15.25 30.51
C ASP A 74 -7.11 16.39 30.17
N CYS A 75 -6.63 16.39 28.93
CA CYS A 75 -5.63 17.35 28.46
C CYS A 75 -5.99 17.95 27.10
N ASP A 76 -5.62 19.22 26.91
CA ASP A 76 -5.76 19.92 25.63
C ASP A 76 -4.48 19.78 24.80
N ILE A 77 -4.62 19.26 23.58
CA ILE A 77 -3.49 19.03 22.68
C ILE A 77 -3.44 20.14 21.63
N PHE A 78 -2.63 21.17 21.89
CA PHE A 78 -2.38 22.25 20.94
C PHE A 78 -1.20 21.93 20.02
N THR A 79 -1.08 22.67 18.92
CA THR A 79 0.06 22.57 17.98
C THR A 79 1.43 22.80 18.63
N ASN A 80 1.50 23.62 19.69
CA ASN A 80 2.69 23.85 20.49
C ASN A 80 2.83 22.92 21.71
N SER A 81 1.84 22.07 21.97
CA SER A 81 1.89 21.06 23.05
C SER A 81 2.46 19.72 22.58
N VAL A 82 2.70 19.55 21.28
CA VAL A 82 3.30 18.32 20.73
C VAL A 82 4.81 18.36 20.91
N THR A 83 5.25 18.02 22.11
CA THR A 83 6.66 17.88 22.51
C THR A 83 7.15 16.45 22.32
N GLU A 84 8.44 16.21 22.55
CA GLU A 84 9.01 14.86 22.70
C GLU A 84 8.27 14.05 23.78
N GLU A 85 8.11 14.62 24.98
CA GLU A 85 7.41 13.98 26.11
C GLU A 85 5.97 13.58 25.75
N PHE A 86 5.21 14.48 25.12
CA PHE A 86 3.85 14.17 24.68
C PHE A 86 3.83 12.99 23.69
N LEU A 87 4.76 12.97 22.74
CA LEU A 87 4.80 11.91 21.74
C LEU A 87 5.19 10.56 22.35
N ASP A 88 6.06 10.52 23.36
CA ASP A 88 6.37 9.30 24.12
C ASP A 88 5.15 8.78 24.88
N ASP A 89 4.44 9.66 25.61
CA ASP A 89 3.18 9.30 26.29
C ASP A 89 2.13 8.82 25.29
N PHE A 90 2.05 9.47 24.13
CA PHE A 90 1.13 9.09 23.06
C PHE A 90 1.49 7.73 22.45
N ILE A 91 2.77 7.39 22.30
CA ILE A 91 3.23 6.06 21.87
C ILE A 91 2.77 5.00 22.88
N ILE A 92 3.01 5.23 24.18
CA ILE A 92 2.58 4.31 25.25
C ILE A 92 1.07 4.11 25.24
N TYR A 93 0.30 5.19 25.07
CA TYR A 93 -1.16 5.10 24.91
C TYR A 93 -1.57 4.26 23.70
N LEU A 94 -0.93 4.45 22.54
CA LEU A 94 -1.23 3.68 21.34
C LEU A 94 -0.87 2.19 21.50
N GLU A 95 0.19 1.89 22.26
CA GLU A 95 0.55 0.54 22.65
C GLU A 95 -0.50 -0.07 23.59
N ASN A 96 -0.95 0.66 24.60
CA ASN A 96 -2.04 0.23 25.50
C ASN A 96 -3.36 0.01 24.75
N CYS A 97 -3.59 0.70 23.63
CA CYS A 97 -4.69 0.45 22.70
C CYS A 97 -4.52 -0.84 21.86
N GLY A 98 -3.41 -1.57 22.02
CA GLY A 98 -3.12 -2.81 21.32
C GLY A 98 -2.72 -2.63 19.85
N LEU A 99 -2.23 -1.46 19.46
CA LEU A 99 -1.82 -1.23 18.07
C LEU A 99 -0.51 -1.95 17.73
N ARG A 100 -0.34 -2.24 16.44
CA ARG A 100 0.92 -2.77 15.89
C ARG A 100 1.99 -1.69 15.89
N HIS A 101 3.22 -2.04 16.25
CA HIS A 101 4.37 -1.11 16.26
C HIS A 101 4.51 -0.32 14.96
N ASN A 102 4.48 -1.00 13.80
CA ASN A 102 4.56 -0.34 12.49
C ASN A 102 3.40 0.63 12.18
N THR A 103 2.23 0.42 12.79
CA THR A 103 1.11 1.37 12.71
C THR A 103 1.40 2.61 13.55
N ILE A 104 1.91 2.42 14.77
CA ILE A 104 2.31 3.49 15.70
C ILE A 104 3.38 4.37 15.05
N VAL A 105 4.48 3.78 14.58
CA VAL A 105 5.52 4.47 13.79
C VAL A 105 4.89 5.27 12.64
N GLY A 106 3.95 4.66 11.92
CA GLY A 106 3.25 5.31 10.82
C GLY A 106 2.39 6.50 11.23
N TYR A 107 1.83 6.53 12.45
CA TYR A 107 1.09 7.66 13.00
C TYR A 107 2.03 8.76 13.47
N ILE A 108 3.06 8.42 14.26
CA ILE A 108 4.04 9.38 14.77
C ILE A 108 4.73 10.14 13.63
N LEU A 109 5.23 9.45 12.61
CA LEU A 109 5.85 10.10 11.44
C LEU A 109 4.88 11.05 10.69
N LYS A 110 3.58 10.72 10.67
CA LYS A 110 2.56 11.60 10.06
C LYS A 110 2.24 12.80 10.93
N MET A 111 2.25 12.65 12.26
CA MET A 111 2.08 13.74 13.22
C MET A 111 3.26 14.71 13.13
N GLN A 112 4.51 14.22 13.19
CA GLN A 112 5.71 15.04 12.98
C GLN A 112 5.65 15.79 11.64
N SER A 113 5.19 15.14 10.57
CA SER A 113 4.96 15.81 9.28
C SER A 113 3.89 16.89 9.32
N MET A 114 2.87 16.77 10.16
CA MET A 114 1.82 17.77 10.33
C MET A 114 2.29 18.93 11.20
N ILE A 115 3.04 18.68 12.27
CA ILE A 115 3.64 19.75 13.09
C ILE A 115 4.66 20.55 12.29
N ARG A 116 5.54 19.90 11.53
CA ARG A 116 6.45 20.58 10.59
C ARG A 116 5.68 21.48 9.62
N LYS A 117 4.46 21.08 9.23
CA LYS A 117 3.60 21.86 8.35
C LYS A 117 2.88 23.00 9.08
N ALA A 118 2.52 22.82 10.35
CA ALA A 118 2.00 23.88 11.22
C ALA A 118 3.03 25.01 11.35
N SER A 119 4.30 24.65 11.60
CA SER A 119 5.43 25.60 11.61
C SER A 119 5.52 26.39 10.29
N GLN A 120 5.45 25.71 9.14
CA GLN A 120 5.47 26.36 7.81
C GLN A 120 4.28 27.30 7.58
N TYR A 121 3.16 27.06 8.26
CA TYR A 121 1.96 27.89 8.20
C TYR A 121 1.93 28.97 9.29
N ASN A 122 3.05 29.17 10.00
CA ASN A 122 3.22 30.18 11.05
C ASN A 122 2.35 29.92 12.30
N TYR A 123 2.04 28.66 12.61
CA TYR A 123 1.50 28.27 13.91
C TYR A 123 2.64 28.03 14.90
N ALA A 124 2.39 28.30 16.18
CA ALA A 124 3.33 27.97 17.25
C ALA A 124 3.53 26.46 17.34
N VAL A 125 4.77 26.02 17.38
CA VAL A 125 5.15 24.61 17.54
C VAL A 125 6.32 24.53 18.50
N ASP A 126 6.40 23.44 19.25
CA ASP A 126 7.61 23.10 19.98
C ASP A 126 8.63 22.45 19.01
N ALA A 127 9.93 22.62 19.18
CA ALA A 127 10.93 22.04 18.26
C ALA A 127 11.29 20.57 18.59
N THR A 128 10.98 20.11 19.80
CA THR A 128 11.35 18.78 20.31
C THR A 128 10.57 17.63 19.64
N TYR A 129 9.47 17.90 18.92
CA TYR A 129 8.72 16.86 18.21
C TYR A 129 9.58 16.02 17.25
N ASP A 130 10.67 16.58 16.71
CA ASP A 130 11.54 15.92 15.73
C ASP A 130 12.69 15.13 16.38
N ALA A 131 12.79 15.12 17.72
CA ALA A 131 13.82 14.41 18.48
C ALA A 131 13.60 12.88 18.50
N ILE A 132 12.35 12.43 18.40
CA ILE A 132 11.99 11.01 18.45
C ILE A 132 12.46 10.27 17.18
N ASP A 133 13.37 9.31 17.34
CA ASP A 133 13.78 8.33 16.33
C ASP A 133 13.06 7.00 16.53
N ILE A 134 11.88 6.86 15.90
CA ILE A 134 11.14 5.61 15.88
C ILE A 134 11.16 4.97 14.48
N ARG A 135 11.48 3.67 14.40
CA ARG A 135 11.67 2.95 13.13
C ARG A 135 10.73 1.78 12.99
N THR A 136 10.33 1.52 11.74
CA THR A 136 9.52 0.35 11.41
C THR A 136 10.34 -0.93 11.52
N GLU A 137 9.74 -1.96 12.10
CA GLU A 137 10.25 -3.31 12.10
C GLU A 137 10.04 -4.02 10.75
N PRO A 138 10.93 -4.97 10.38
CA PRO A 138 10.69 -5.86 9.25
C PRO A 138 9.36 -6.60 9.38
N THR A 139 8.51 -6.50 8.36
CA THR A 139 7.23 -7.23 8.36
C THR A 139 7.43 -8.65 7.83
N PHE A 140 6.87 -9.65 8.51
CA PHE A 140 6.84 -11.02 8.00
C PHE A 140 5.85 -11.16 6.83
N ALA A 141 6.21 -11.95 5.82
CA ALA A 141 5.34 -12.28 4.71
C ALA A 141 5.78 -13.54 3.99
N VAL A 142 4.80 -14.35 3.59
CA VAL A 142 5.04 -15.56 2.79
C VAL A 142 5.08 -15.25 1.29
N PHE A 143 5.76 -16.12 0.55
CA PHE A 143 5.69 -16.23 -0.90
C PHE A 143 5.39 -17.68 -1.31
N LEU A 144 5.05 -17.87 -2.59
CA LEU A 144 4.79 -19.17 -3.19
C LEU A 144 5.92 -19.50 -4.16
N SER A 145 6.52 -20.67 -3.98
CA SER A 145 7.48 -21.24 -4.93
C SER A 145 6.80 -21.57 -6.26
N MET A 146 7.60 -21.74 -7.32
CA MET A 146 7.04 -22.13 -8.62
C MET A 146 6.31 -23.48 -8.55
N ASN A 147 6.80 -24.43 -7.75
CA ASN A 147 6.13 -25.73 -7.55
C ASN A 147 4.74 -25.57 -6.92
N GLU A 148 4.60 -24.68 -5.94
CA GLU A 148 3.30 -24.37 -5.33
C GLU A 148 2.37 -23.67 -6.31
N ILE A 149 2.87 -22.73 -7.12
CA ILE A 149 2.09 -22.07 -8.17
C ILE A 149 1.58 -23.10 -9.18
N THR A 150 2.44 -24.04 -9.60
CA THR A 150 2.07 -25.13 -10.50
C THR A 150 1.03 -26.07 -9.88
N ARG A 151 1.19 -26.44 -8.60
CA ARG A 151 0.20 -27.22 -7.85
C ARG A 151 -1.15 -26.50 -7.79
N ILE A 152 -1.14 -25.20 -7.49
CA ILE A 152 -2.35 -24.37 -7.51
C ILE A 152 -2.98 -24.42 -8.90
N TYR A 153 -2.22 -24.21 -9.97
CA TYR A 153 -2.73 -24.18 -11.34
C TYR A 153 -3.46 -25.48 -11.74
N TYR A 154 -2.85 -26.63 -11.46
CA TYR A 154 -3.39 -27.93 -11.86
C TYR A 154 -4.52 -28.46 -10.96
N TYR A 155 -4.66 -27.94 -9.73
CA TYR A 155 -5.64 -28.43 -8.76
C TYR A 155 -7.07 -28.42 -9.31
N LYS A 156 -7.69 -29.60 -9.45
CA LYS A 156 -9.08 -29.71 -9.87
C LYS A 156 -9.97 -29.76 -8.64
N PHE A 157 -10.92 -28.83 -8.58
CA PHE A 157 -11.89 -28.82 -7.49
C PHE A 157 -13.01 -29.81 -7.78
N GLU A 158 -13.37 -30.58 -6.77
CA GLU A 158 -14.54 -31.44 -6.79
C GLU A 158 -15.79 -30.63 -6.45
N ASN A 159 -16.95 -31.01 -7.00
CA ASN A 159 -18.26 -30.44 -6.65
C ASN A 159 -18.35 -28.89 -6.75
N GLN A 160 -18.02 -28.32 -7.91
CA GLN A 160 -18.19 -26.89 -8.16
C GLN A 160 -19.59 -26.52 -8.67
N ASP A 161 -20.07 -25.36 -8.21
CA ASP A 161 -21.21 -24.69 -8.82
C ASP A 161 -20.95 -24.36 -10.31
N LYS A 162 -22.01 -24.27 -11.12
CA LYS A 162 -21.98 -24.00 -12.57
C LYS A 162 -21.14 -22.76 -12.93
N ARG A 163 -21.07 -21.78 -12.02
CA ARG A 163 -20.30 -20.53 -12.19
C ARG A 163 -18.78 -20.69 -12.05
N LYS A 164 -18.31 -21.85 -11.55
CA LYS A 164 -16.89 -22.17 -11.32
C LYS A 164 -16.11 -21.09 -10.57
N ALA A 165 -16.73 -20.50 -9.55
CA ALA A 165 -16.17 -19.32 -8.86
C ALA A 165 -14.79 -19.57 -8.25
N LYS A 166 -14.57 -20.75 -7.63
CA LYS A 166 -13.27 -21.12 -7.05
C LYS A 166 -12.19 -21.21 -8.12
N GLU A 167 -12.51 -21.82 -9.26
CA GLU A 167 -11.60 -21.95 -10.41
C GLU A 167 -11.22 -20.59 -10.99
N ARG A 168 -12.18 -19.67 -11.13
CA ARG A 168 -11.96 -18.30 -11.60
C ARG A 168 -11.04 -17.50 -10.68
N ILE A 169 -11.21 -17.64 -9.36
CA ILE A 169 -10.36 -16.96 -8.36
C ILE A 169 -8.94 -17.53 -8.37
N ARG A 170 -8.81 -18.86 -8.42
CA ARG A 170 -7.53 -19.57 -8.54
C ARG A 170 -6.76 -19.11 -9.78
N ASP A 171 -7.42 -19.10 -10.94
CA ASP A 171 -6.78 -18.72 -12.21
C ASP A 171 -6.36 -17.26 -12.20
N LEU A 172 -7.22 -16.37 -11.70
CA LEU A 172 -6.88 -14.96 -11.55
C LEU A 172 -5.67 -14.75 -10.61
N PHE A 173 -5.58 -15.54 -9.53
CA PHE A 173 -4.44 -15.50 -8.63
C PHE A 173 -3.14 -16.00 -9.30
N VAL A 174 -3.20 -17.08 -10.08
CA VAL A 174 -2.07 -17.59 -10.87
C VAL A 174 -1.58 -16.54 -11.88
N VAL A 175 -2.49 -15.83 -12.55
CA VAL A 175 -2.13 -14.68 -13.41
C VAL A 175 -1.34 -13.63 -12.61
N GLY A 176 -1.77 -13.29 -11.40
CA GLY A 176 -1.01 -12.40 -10.52
C GLY A 176 0.39 -12.92 -10.18
N CYS A 177 0.51 -14.21 -9.87
CA CYS A 177 1.77 -14.88 -9.51
C CYS A 177 2.79 -14.91 -10.66
N LEU A 178 2.32 -14.80 -11.91
CA LEU A 178 3.16 -14.94 -13.11
C LEU A 178 3.32 -13.63 -13.89
N THR A 179 2.62 -12.57 -13.50
CA THR A 179 2.75 -11.23 -14.12
C THR A 179 3.37 -10.19 -13.18
N ALA A 180 3.49 -10.50 -11.89
CA ALA A 180 3.95 -9.59 -10.83
C ALA A 180 3.13 -8.28 -10.71
N LEU A 181 1.96 -8.21 -11.31
CA LEU A 181 1.05 -7.08 -11.22
C LEU A 181 0.40 -7.00 -9.82
N ARG A 182 -0.08 -5.83 -9.42
CA ARG A 182 -0.90 -5.70 -8.20
C ARG A 182 -2.31 -6.19 -8.50
N TYR A 183 -3.06 -6.59 -7.46
CA TYR A 183 -4.47 -7.00 -7.60
C TYR A 183 -5.28 -6.02 -8.45
N SER A 184 -5.20 -4.72 -8.14
CA SER A 184 -5.91 -3.67 -8.88
C SER A 184 -5.60 -3.64 -10.37
N ASP A 185 -4.44 -4.14 -10.78
CA ASP A 185 -3.96 -4.13 -12.16
C ASP A 185 -4.31 -5.48 -12.84
N TYR A 186 -4.02 -6.63 -12.21
CA TYR A 186 -4.33 -7.94 -12.81
C TYR A 186 -5.81 -8.30 -12.78
N SER A 187 -6.59 -7.80 -11.81
CA SER A 187 -8.04 -8.02 -11.73
C SER A 187 -8.83 -7.23 -12.79
N THR A 188 -8.14 -6.43 -13.59
CA THR A 188 -8.71 -5.57 -14.64
C THR A 188 -8.03 -5.77 -15.98
N LEU A 189 -7.29 -6.87 -16.18
CA LEU A 189 -6.75 -7.17 -17.52
C LEU A 189 -7.89 -7.49 -18.48
N THR A 190 -7.76 -7.00 -19.69
CA THR A 190 -8.65 -7.27 -20.82
C THR A 190 -7.89 -7.99 -21.93
N ALA A 191 -8.61 -8.40 -22.96
CA ALA A 191 -8.00 -9.00 -24.15
C ALA A 191 -6.91 -8.13 -24.77
N ASP A 192 -7.15 -6.81 -24.83
CA ASP A 192 -6.21 -5.83 -25.39
C ASP A 192 -4.89 -5.74 -24.62
N ASN A 193 -4.84 -6.22 -23.38
CA ASN A 193 -3.62 -6.23 -22.59
C ASN A 193 -2.67 -7.36 -23.00
N LEU A 194 -3.13 -8.42 -23.67
CA LEU A 194 -2.27 -9.50 -24.18
C LEU A 194 -1.89 -9.20 -25.65
N GLN A 195 -0.66 -8.74 -25.86
CA GLN A 195 -0.16 -8.31 -27.17
C GLN A 195 1.12 -9.06 -27.51
N ASN A 196 1.13 -9.83 -28.60
CA ASN A 196 2.30 -10.56 -29.11
C ASN A 196 3.02 -11.40 -28.04
N GLY A 197 2.27 -12.04 -27.13
CA GLY A 197 2.82 -12.84 -26.03
C GLY A 197 3.31 -12.03 -24.82
N TYR A 198 3.00 -10.73 -24.73
CA TYR A 198 3.30 -9.87 -23.60
C TYR A 198 2.02 -9.32 -22.96
N ILE A 199 2.03 -9.20 -21.63
CA ILE A 199 1.05 -8.43 -20.89
C ILE A 199 1.51 -6.97 -20.82
N VAL A 200 0.75 -6.07 -21.45
CA VAL A 200 0.99 -4.62 -21.47
C VAL A 200 -0.10 -3.94 -20.65
N LYS A 201 0.29 -3.23 -19.58
CA LYS A 201 -0.66 -2.56 -18.68
C LYS A 201 -0.07 -1.28 -18.11
N ARG A 202 -0.88 -0.22 -18.07
CA ARG A 202 -0.59 0.97 -17.28
C ARG A 202 -1.02 0.77 -15.83
N THR A 203 -0.07 0.78 -14.90
CA THR A 203 -0.32 0.51 -13.47
C THR A 203 -1.12 1.62 -12.81
N LYS A 204 -2.20 1.27 -12.09
CA LYS A 204 -3.10 2.25 -11.46
C LYS A 204 -2.42 3.08 -10.37
N LYS A 205 -1.57 2.46 -9.55
CA LYS A 205 -0.97 3.12 -8.37
C LYS A 205 0.16 4.09 -8.73
N THR A 206 1.01 3.69 -9.68
CA THR A 206 2.27 4.38 -10.00
C THR A 206 2.26 5.09 -11.35
N ASN A 207 1.20 4.88 -12.15
CA ASN A 207 1.02 5.42 -13.48
C ASN A 207 2.19 5.12 -14.42
N VAL A 208 2.74 3.90 -14.31
CA VAL A 208 3.87 3.39 -15.11
C VAL A 208 3.36 2.30 -16.04
N ASP A 209 3.79 2.35 -17.30
CA ASP A 209 3.54 1.31 -18.28
C ASP A 209 4.50 0.15 -18.04
N VAL A 210 3.94 -1.04 -17.81
CA VAL A 210 4.71 -2.28 -17.65
C VAL A 210 4.42 -3.21 -18.81
N LYS A 211 5.48 -3.86 -19.30
CA LYS A 211 5.44 -4.89 -20.34
C LYS A 211 6.11 -6.14 -19.81
N VAL A 212 5.31 -7.18 -19.58
CA VAL A 212 5.75 -8.42 -18.93
C VAL A 212 5.58 -9.59 -19.92
N PRO A 213 6.58 -10.44 -20.14
CA PRO A 213 6.39 -11.67 -20.93
C PRO A 213 5.29 -12.54 -20.31
N ALA A 214 4.32 -12.98 -21.12
CA ALA A 214 3.25 -13.85 -20.63
C ALA A 214 3.78 -15.28 -20.49
N HIS A 215 3.77 -15.79 -19.26
CA HIS A 215 4.04 -17.21 -18.99
C HIS A 215 3.02 -18.10 -19.70
N ASP A 216 3.38 -19.33 -20.06
CA ASP A 216 2.49 -20.21 -20.83
C ASP A 216 1.18 -20.53 -20.09
N TYR A 217 1.23 -20.80 -18.78
CA TYR A 217 0.02 -20.86 -17.94
C TYR A 217 -0.87 -19.62 -18.02
N VAL A 218 -0.30 -18.42 -18.17
CA VAL A 218 -1.11 -17.20 -18.36
C VAL A 218 -1.80 -17.24 -19.72
N LYS A 219 -1.10 -17.64 -20.79
CA LYS A 219 -1.69 -17.78 -22.13
C LYS A 219 -2.81 -18.82 -22.13
N GLU A 220 -2.61 -19.96 -21.48
CA GLU A 220 -3.63 -21.01 -21.33
C GLU A 220 -4.87 -20.52 -20.58
N ILE A 221 -4.69 -19.77 -19.48
CA ILE A 221 -5.80 -19.15 -18.75
C ILE A 221 -6.54 -18.14 -19.62
N PHE A 222 -5.83 -17.31 -20.37
CA PHE A 222 -6.46 -16.37 -21.30
C PHE A 222 -7.28 -17.11 -22.38
N ALA A 223 -6.72 -18.16 -22.98
CA ALA A 223 -7.43 -18.97 -23.97
C ALA A 223 -8.68 -19.64 -23.39
N LYS A 224 -8.60 -20.19 -22.17
CA LYS A 224 -9.71 -20.82 -21.46
C LYS A 224 -10.91 -19.90 -21.26
N TYR A 225 -10.69 -18.61 -21.08
CA TYR A 225 -11.74 -17.62 -20.84
C TYR A 225 -12.07 -16.78 -22.08
N ASN A 226 -11.75 -17.24 -23.29
CA ASN A 226 -11.92 -16.47 -24.53
C ASN A 226 -11.36 -15.05 -24.41
N VAL A 227 -10.17 -14.94 -23.80
CA VAL A 227 -9.42 -13.71 -23.56
C VAL A 227 -10.12 -12.71 -22.60
N GLN A 228 -11.21 -13.12 -21.94
CA GLN A 228 -11.92 -12.35 -20.92
C GLN A 228 -11.69 -12.93 -19.53
N ILE A 229 -10.55 -12.57 -18.92
CA ILE A 229 -10.21 -13.08 -17.59
C ILE A 229 -11.27 -12.68 -16.53
N PRO A 230 -11.45 -13.50 -15.47
CA PRO A 230 -12.34 -13.15 -14.37
C PRO A 230 -11.95 -11.80 -13.75
N SER A 231 -12.92 -10.90 -13.61
CA SER A 231 -12.73 -9.55 -13.08
C SER A 231 -13.89 -9.14 -12.17
N GLY A 232 -13.78 -7.96 -11.56
CA GLY A 232 -14.89 -7.33 -10.82
C GLY A 232 -15.08 -7.75 -9.36
N LEU A 233 -14.29 -8.70 -8.84
CA LEU A 233 -14.33 -9.01 -7.41
C LEU A 233 -13.65 -7.90 -6.60
N CYS A 234 -14.30 -7.46 -5.53
CA CYS A 234 -13.60 -6.61 -4.56
C CYS A 234 -12.48 -7.39 -3.87
N ILE A 235 -11.41 -6.70 -3.50
CA ILE A 235 -10.20 -7.32 -2.94
C ILE A 235 -10.49 -8.07 -1.63
N GLN A 236 -11.45 -7.60 -0.83
CA GLN A 236 -11.84 -8.22 0.43
C GLN A 236 -12.45 -9.61 0.20
N TYR A 237 -13.42 -9.72 -0.72
CA TYR A 237 -14.01 -11.01 -1.07
C TYR A 237 -12.99 -11.91 -1.75
N PHE A 238 -12.18 -11.38 -2.68
CA PHE A 238 -11.13 -12.15 -3.32
C PHE A 238 -10.18 -12.78 -2.30
N ASN A 239 -9.67 -12.00 -1.34
CA ASN A 239 -8.77 -12.51 -0.30
C ASN A 239 -9.47 -13.53 0.61
N LYS A 240 -10.74 -13.31 0.98
CA LYS A 240 -11.51 -14.24 1.81
C LYS A 240 -11.65 -15.61 1.14
N TYR A 241 -12.08 -15.65 -0.11
CA TYR A 241 -12.25 -16.89 -0.87
C TYR A 241 -10.91 -17.52 -1.24
N LEU A 242 -9.89 -16.72 -1.55
CA LEU A 242 -8.55 -17.19 -1.84
C LEU A 242 -8.00 -18.04 -0.69
N LYS A 243 -8.15 -17.61 0.56
CA LYS A 243 -7.70 -18.39 1.72
C LYS A 243 -8.37 -19.76 1.81
N LEU A 244 -9.69 -19.81 1.59
CA LEU A 244 -10.45 -21.08 1.57
C LEU A 244 -9.95 -22.01 0.46
N ILE A 245 -9.70 -21.46 -0.73
CA ILE A 245 -9.16 -22.21 -1.86
C ILE A 245 -7.76 -22.74 -1.53
N MET A 246 -6.88 -21.92 -0.95
CA MET A 246 -5.52 -22.35 -0.59
C MET A 246 -5.51 -23.43 0.49
N ARG A 247 -6.48 -23.40 1.43
CA ARG A 247 -6.69 -24.45 2.42
C ARG A 247 -7.12 -25.76 1.75
N GLU A 248 -8.07 -25.71 0.83
CA GLU A 248 -8.57 -26.88 0.08
C GLU A 248 -7.49 -27.50 -0.82
N ILE A 249 -6.61 -26.68 -1.41
CA ILE A 249 -5.44 -27.14 -2.16
C ILE A 249 -4.40 -27.83 -1.25
N GLY A 250 -4.42 -27.54 0.06
CA GLY A 250 -3.56 -28.16 1.06
C GLY A 250 -2.23 -27.43 1.30
N LEU A 251 -2.22 -26.09 1.27
CA LEU A 251 -1.07 -25.28 1.68
C LEU A 251 -1.07 -25.06 3.20
N ASN A 252 -0.88 -26.15 3.95
CA ASN A 252 -1.06 -26.21 5.40
C ASN A 252 0.25 -26.16 6.21
N ASP A 253 1.37 -25.81 5.57
CA ASP A 253 2.67 -25.71 6.24
C ASP A 253 2.58 -24.72 7.41
N LYS A 254 3.03 -25.13 8.59
CA LYS A 254 3.05 -24.28 9.78
C LYS A 254 4.20 -23.29 9.68
N ILE A 255 3.87 -22.01 9.83
CA ILE A 255 4.81 -20.91 9.74
C ILE A 255 4.72 -20.09 11.03
N THR A 256 5.85 -20.02 11.73
CA THR A 256 6.00 -19.22 12.95
C THR A 256 6.66 -17.89 12.61
N PHE A 257 6.09 -16.80 13.10
CA PHE A 257 6.64 -15.47 12.95
C PHE A 257 6.26 -14.58 14.13
N SER A 258 7.03 -13.51 14.32
CA SER A 258 6.86 -12.57 15.42
C SER A 258 6.59 -11.16 14.92
N TYR A 259 5.92 -10.37 15.74
CA TYR A 259 5.67 -8.95 15.52
C TYR A 259 5.41 -8.26 16.86
N THR A 260 5.64 -6.96 16.93
CA THR A 260 5.32 -6.17 18.12
C THR A 260 3.88 -5.64 18.05
N GLU A 261 3.09 -5.91 19.09
CA GLU A 261 1.71 -5.44 19.26
C GLU A 261 1.47 -5.07 20.71
N GLY A 262 1.13 -3.80 20.94
CA GLY A 262 0.95 -3.25 22.28
C GLY A 262 2.22 -3.30 23.13
N GLY A 263 3.35 -2.83 22.60
CA GLY A 263 4.65 -2.82 23.29
C GLY A 263 5.31 -4.20 23.43
N GLU A 264 4.60 -5.30 23.19
CA GLU A 264 5.11 -6.65 23.41
C GLU A 264 5.38 -7.42 22.10
N LEU A 265 6.49 -8.16 22.07
CA LEU A 265 6.81 -9.07 20.98
C LEU A 265 5.93 -10.33 21.07
N LYS A 266 4.99 -10.47 20.14
CA LYS A 266 4.11 -11.64 20.03
C LYS A 266 4.60 -12.58 18.94
N THR A 267 4.78 -13.86 19.31
CA THR A 267 5.11 -14.94 18.37
C THR A 267 3.88 -15.79 18.12
N VAL A 268 3.53 -15.98 16.85
CA VAL A 268 2.36 -16.78 16.45
C VAL A 268 2.73 -17.80 15.40
N THR A 269 2.06 -18.95 15.45
CA THR A 269 2.15 -19.99 14.42
C THR A 269 0.84 -20.06 13.66
N ARG A 270 0.92 -19.96 12.33
CA ARG A 270 -0.23 -20.00 11.42
C ARG A 270 0.06 -20.96 10.27
N GLU A 271 -0.99 -21.51 9.67
CA GLU A 271 -0.85 -22.29 8.44
C GLU A 271 -0.63 -21.34 7.25
N LYS A 272 0.16 -21.77 6.25
CA LYS A 272 0.55 -20.94 5.12
C LYS A 272 -0.64 -20.33 4.39
N TRP A 273 -1.73 -21.07 4.19
CA TRP A 273 -2.96 -20.57 3.56
C TRP A 273 -3.57 -19.37 4.30
N GLU A 274 -3.42 -19.26 5.62
CA GLU A 274 -3.92 -18.13 6.41
C GLU A 274 -3.19 -16.83 6.08
N LEU A 275 -1.94 -16.95 5.62
CA LEU A 275 -1.04 -15.84 5.33
C LEU A 275 -1.07 -15.40 3.86
N ILE A 276 -1.75 -16.18 3.00
CA ILE A 276 -1.89 -15.86 1.57
C ILE A 276 -2.94 -14.77 1.37
N SER A 277 -2.59 -13.79 0.54
CA SER A 277 -3.47 -12.73 0.05
C SER A 277 -3.19 -12.45 -1.42
N SER A 278 -3.99 -11.61 -2.05
CA SER A 278 -3.73 -11.09 -3.39
C SER A 278 -2.35 -10.45 -3.53
N HIS A 279 -1.75 -9.92 -2.46
CA HIS A 279 -0.40 -9.35 -2.54
C HIS A 279 0.70 -10.41 -2.53
N THR A 280 0.42 -11.61 -2.01
CA THR A 280 1.33 -12.76 -2.06
C THR A 280 1.68 -13.07 -3.51
N ALA A 281 0.74 -12.97 -4.45
CA ALA A 281 1.00 -13.18 -5.88
C ALA A 281 2.18 -12.34 -6.42
N ARG A 282 2.16 -11.03 -6.18
CA ARG A 282 3.23 -10.13 -6.63
C ARG A 282 4.57 -10.43 -5.94
N ARG A 283 4.55 -10.78 -4.64
CA ARG A 283 5.75 -11.16 -3.88
C ARG A 283 6.36 -12.46 -4.39
N SER A 284 5.52 -13.46 -4.67
CA SER A 284 5.92 -14.73 -5.28
C SER A 284 6.56 -14.49 -6.63
N ALA A 285 5.93 -13.69 -7.50
CA ALA A 285 6.47 -13.38 -8.81
C ALA A 285 7.86 -12.72 -8.73
N ALA A 286 7.99 -11.66 -7.90
CA ALA A 286 9.24 -10.94 -7.73
C ALA A 286 10.35 -11.84 -7.12
N THR A 287 10.01 -12.63 -6.09
CA THR A 287 10.95 -13.53 -5.41
C THR A 287 11.40 -14.65 -6.33
N ASN A 288 10.47 -15.29 -7.06
CA ASN A 288 10.81 -16.38 -7.99
C ASN A 288 11.66 -15.87 -9.17
N MET A 289 11.34 -14.71 -9.75
CA MET A 289 12.18 -14.10 -10.79
C MET A 289 13.60 -13.82 -10.29
N TYR A 290 13.73 -13.28 -9.07
CA TYR A 290 15.02 -13.01 -8.43
C TYR A 290 15.81 -14.29 -8.17
N LEU A 291 15.14 -15.33 -7.64
CA LEU A 291 15.74 -16.64 -7.36
C LEU A 291 16.22 -17.40 -8.60
N THR A 292 15.77 -17.04 -9.81
CA THR A 292 16.33 -17.64 -11.02
C THR A 292 17.81 -17.35 -11.20
N GLY A 293 18.32 -16.26 -10.61
CA GLY A 293 19.71 -15.80 -10.75
C GLY A 293 20.09 -15.33 -12.17
N ARG A 294 19.19 -15.44 -13.15
CA ARG A 294 19.47 -15.13 -14.57
C ARG A 294 19.14 -13.69 -14.95
N MET A 295 18.24 -13.04 -14.21
CA MET A 295 17.76 -11.69 -14.51
C MET A 295 18.44 -10.68 -13.59
N LYS A 296 18.88 -9.54 -14.13
CA LYS A 296 19.44 -8.47 -13.32
C LYS A 296 18.34 -7.82 -12.48
N THR A 297 18.67 -7.40 -11.26
CA THR A 297 17.73 -6.72 -10.35
C THR A 297 17.00 -5.56 -11.02
N LEU A 298 17.72 -4.74 -11.79
CA LEU A 298 17.16 -3.61 -12.53
C LEU A 298 16.11 -4.03 -13.58
N GLU A 299 16.27 -5.19 -14.22
CA GLU A 299 15.32 -5.70 -15.22
C GLU A 299 14.03 -6.15 -14.54
N ILE A 300 14.14 -6.89 -13.43
CA ILE A 300 13.00 -7.32 -12.63
C ILE A 300 12.27 -6.09 -12.08
N MET A 301 12.99 -5.07 -11.60
CA MET A 301 12.39 -3.83 -11.12
C MET A 301 11.59 -3.09 -12.18
N LYS A 302 12.13 -2.96 -13.40
CA LYS A 302 11.42 -2.35 -14.55
C LYS A 302 10.16 -3.14 -14.89
N LEU A 303 10.28 -4.46 -14.99
CA LEU A 303 9.16 -5.37 -15.30
C LEU A 303 8.04 -5.30 -14.25
N THR A 304 8.42 -5.24 -12.98
CA THR A 304 7.47 -5.19 -11.87
C THR A 304 6.97 -3.76 -11.57
N GLY A 305 7.59 -2.71 -12.12
CA GLY A 305 7.21 -1.32 -11.90
C GLY A 305 7.64 -0.77 -10.53
N HIS A 306 8.81 -1.18 -10.02
CA HIS A 306 9.43 -0.59 -8.83
C HIS A 306 10.41 0.51 -9.23
N ARG A 307 10.31 1.68 -8.58
CA ARG A 307 11.17 2.84 -8.86
C ARG A 307 12.46 2.88 -8.05
N SER A 308 12.49 2.24 -6.89
CA SER A 308 13.67 2.21 -6.01
C SER A 308 13.98 0.79 -5.54
N GLU A 309 15.26 0.49 -5.41
CA GLU A 309 15.76 -0.82 -4.97
C GLU A 309 15.27 -1.15 -3.56
N GLN A 310 15.33 -0.19 -2.64
CA GLN A 310 14.83 -0.38 -1.28
C GLN A 310 13.36 -0.83 -1.26
N ASN A 311 12.52 -0.27 -2.14
CA ASN A 311 11.13 -0.71 -2.24
C ASN A 311 11.00 -2.09 -2.89
N PHE A 312 11.86 -2.43 -3.85
CA PHE A 312 11.89 -3.73 -4.50
C PHE A 312 12.29 -4.84 -3.52
N PHE A 313 13.37 -4.66 -2.74
CA PHE A 313 13.83 -5.66 -1.78
C PHE A 313 12.82 -5.95 -0.67
N ARG A 314 11.89 -5.04 -0.36
CA ARG A 314 10.73 -5.33 0.53
C ARG A 314 9.78 -6.42 -0.01
N TYR A 315 9.82 -6.69 -1.32
CA TYR A 315 9.04 -7.75 -1.96
C TYR A 315 9.77 -9.09 -2.02
N ILE A 316 11.10 -9.07 -1.95
CA ILE A 316 11.93 -10.25 -2.00
C ILE A 316 11.88 -10.92 -0.63
N ARG A 317 11.32 -12.13 -0.59
CA ARG A 317 11.12 -12.90 0.65
C ARG A 317 12.02 -14.13 0.66
N LEU A 318 13.31 -13.90 0.62
CA LEU A 318 14.31 -14.95 0.75
C LEU A 318 14.38 -15.41 2.20
N THR A 319 14.35 -16.72 2.40
CA THR A 319 14.81 -17.31 3.65
C THR A 319 16.33 -17.48 3.61
N ASN A 320 16.94 -17.70 4.78
CA ASN A 320 18.35 -18.07 4.86
C ASN A 320 18.61 -19.37 4.07
N ASP A 321 17.68 -20.31 4.11
CA ASP A 321 17.73 -21.57 3.36
C ASP A 321 17.69 -21.33 1.84
N ASP A 322 16.81 -20.44 1.37
CA ASP A 322 16.73 -20.10 -0.06
C ASP A 322 18.05 -19.47 -0.53
N THR A 323 18.61 -18.59 0.28
CA THR A 323 19.89 -17.93 0.00
C THR A 323 21.02 -18.96 -0.06
N ALA A 324 21.14 -19.82 0.96
CA ALA A 324 22.14 -20.88 1.03
C ALA A 324 22.05 -21.84 -0.16
N ARG A 325 20.82 -22.28 -0.52
CA ARG A 325 20.60 -23.13 -1.70
C ARG A 325 21.05 -22.44 -2.99
N SER A 326 20.71 -21.17 -3.17
CA SER A 326 21.04 -20.41 -4.40
C SER A 326 22.55 -20.26 -4.62
N ILE A 327 23.33 -20.07 -3.55
CA ILE A 327 24.78 -19.85 -3.65
C ILE A 327 25.59 -21.15 -3.52
N SER A 328 25.03 -22.24 -3.01
CA SER A 328 25.70 -23.55 -2.90
C SER A 328 26.20 -24.12 -4.25
N GLY A 329 25.67 -23.61 -5.35
CA GLY A 329 26.04 -23.95 -6.72
C GLY A 329 27.31 -23.27 -7.24
N ASP A 330 27.76 -22.20 -6.56
CA ASP A 330 28.82 -21.33 -7.03
C ASP A 330 30.21 -22.00 -6.94
N MET A 331 31.10 -21.63 -7.88
CA MET A 331 32.47 -22.13 -7.90
C MET A 331 33.25 -21.74 -6.63
N PHE A 332 32.87 -20.67 -5.94
CA PHE A 332 33.45 -20.33 -4.65
C PHE A 332 33.28 -21.45 -3.61
N PHE A 333 32.16 -22.18 -3.64
CA PHE A 333 31.85 -23.25 -2.69
C PHE A 333 32.14 -24.65 -3.22
N ARG A 334 32.61 -24.77 -4.47
CA ARG A 334 32.89 -26.05 -5.14
C ARG A 334 34.36 -26.11 -5.55
N LYS A 335 34.97 -27.28 -5.43
CA LYS A 335 36.37 -27.50 -5.80
C LYS A 335 36.61 -27.35 -7.30
#